data_AF-A0A1B7SC40-F1
#
_entry.id   AF-A0A1B7SC40-F1
#
_cell.length_a   1.000
_cell.length_b   1.000
_cell.length_c   1.000
_cell.angle_alpha   90.00
_cell.angle_beta   90.00
_cell.angle_gamma   90.00
#
_symmetry.space_group_name_H-M   'P 1'
#
loop_
_entity.id
_entity.type
_entity.pdbx_description
1 polymer ?
#
loop_
_entity_poly.entity_id
_entity_poly.type
_entity_poly.pdbx_seq_one_letter_code
_entity_poly.pdbx_strand_id
1 'polypeptide(L)'
;MSQEFKGKFFISPSDLLNKKQSKYMPHLKATSFDGQSVDLEDSLKGKISVVLFQPNVDVSKKWGETWFKNIQDDKNFLINPESFQDFNNILKDDLDTLSYKDIIGKYRTSNSRFSSGINSGSSVPFKKNKNFKVLKSQIIQVNSINSTAQRFMNYVMEGKLKKRIPEEYKENFFTVDLEKQLPFYLKYNLNLFNPFPPVILLVDENLKIRWTCSGVAQNENEAKFLWNLVNDLRLKELS
;
A
#
# COMPACT_ATOMS: atom_id res chain seq x y z
N MET A 1 7.25 -10.77 30.00
CA MET A 1 7.18 -9.30 29.90
C MET A 1 6.69 -8.94 28.51
N SER A 2 5.41 -8.62 28.37
CA SER A 2 4.80 -8.21 27.10
C SER A 2 5.39 -6.87 26.67
N GLN A 3 6.12 -6.84 25.56
CA GLN A 3 6.29 -5.59 24.84
C GLN A 3 4.91 -5.13 24.41
N GLU A 4 4.44 -4.02 24.96
CA GLU A 4 3.22 -3.35 24.52
C GLU A 4 3.36 -3.00 23.03
N PHE A 5 2.72 -3.79 22.18
CA PHE A 5 2.50 -3.40 20.80
C PHE A 5 1.47 -2.27 20.82
N LYS A 6 1.95 -1.01 20.90
CA LYS A 6 1.16 0.25 20.93
C LYS A 6 0.26 0.40 19.68
N GLY A 7 -0.80 -0.42 19.59
CA GLY A 7 -1.81 -0.39 18.52
C GLY A 7 -1.38 -0.96 17.16
N LYS A 8 -0.17 -1.53 17.02
CA LYS A 8 0.29 -2.17 15.77
C LYS A 8 0.35 -3.67 15.92
N PHE A 9 -0.05 -4.38 14.87
CA PHE A 9 0.04 -5.84 14.87
C PHE A 9 1.27 -6.35 14.12
N PHE A 10 1.69 -5.65 13.06
CA PHE A 10 2.84 -6.07 12.25
C PHE A 10 3.39 -4.96 11.35
N ILE A 11 4.71 -4.95 11.14
CA ILE A 11 5.37 -4.26 10.02
C ILE A 11 6.37 -5.25 9.42
N SER A 12 6.36 -5.41 8.11
CA SER A 12 7.31 -6.28 7.42
C SER A 12 8.76 -5.80 7.59
N PRO A 13 9.73 -6.71 7.77
CA PRO A 13 11.15 -6.37 7.61
C PRO A 13 11.42 -5.85 6.19
N SER A 14 12.46 -5.04 6.04
CA SER A 14 12.87 -4.45 4.75
C SER A 14 13.30 -5.50 3.71
N ASP A 15 13.57 -6.74 4.12
CA ASP A 15 13.99 -7.83 3.24
C ASP A 15 12.93 -8.22 2.21
N LEU A 16 11.63 -7.99 2.47
CA LEU A 16 10.56 -8.20 1.49
C LEU A 16 10.62 -7.23 0.29
N LEU A 17 11.50 -6.22 0.33
CA LEU A 17 11.86 -5.43 -0.83
C LEU A 17 12.68 -6.24 -1.85
N ASN A 18 13.30 -7.37 -1.48
CA ASN A 18 13.98 -8.23 -2.43
C ASN A 18 12.98 -9.06 -3.24
N LYS A 19 12.90 -8.78 -4.55
CA LYS A 19 11.98 -9.47 -5.49
C LYS A 19 12.07 -11.00 -5.43
N LYS A 20 13.23 -11.58 -5.08
CA LYS A 20 13.39 -13.04 -4.98
C LYS A 20 12.68 -13.65 -3.77
N GLN A 21 12.52 -12.88 -2.69
CA GLN A 21 11.91 -13.32 -1.44
C GLN A 21 10.45 -12.84 -1.30
N SER A 22 10.04 -11.82 -2.07
CA SER A 22 8.66 -11.33 -2.10
C SER A 22 7.67 -12.40 -2.58
N LYS A 23 6.56 -12.54 -1.86
CA LYS A 23 5.44 -13.40 -2.23
C LYS A 23 4.52 -12.71 -3.25
N TYR A 24 3.77 -13.50 -4.01
CA TYR A 24 2.76 -12.99 -4.93
C TYR A 24 1.45 -12.64 -4.19
N MET A 25 0.73 -11.66 -4.73
CA MET A 25 -0.65 -11.37 -4.37
C MET A 25 -1.49 -12.63 -4.61
N PRO A 26 -2.29 -13.09 -3.63
CA PRO A 26 -3.19 -14.22 -3.85
C PRO A 26 -4.29 -13.85 -4.84
N HIS A 27 -4.83 -14.87 -5.50
CA HIS A 27 -6.00 -14.69 -6.35
C HIS A 27 -7.23 -14.33 -5.53
N LEU A 28 -7.86 -13.20 -5.84
CA LEU A 28 -9.02 -12.70 -5.12
C LEU A 28 -10.11 -12.23 -6.10
N LYS A 29 -11.27 -12.88 -6.01
CA LYS A 29 -12.49 -12.41 -6.66
C LYS A 29 -13.05 -11.25 -5.85
N ALA A 30 -13.06 -10.07 -6.43
CA ALA A 30 -13.60 -8.86 -5.86
C ALA A 30 -14.96 -8.50 -6.46
N THR A 31 -15.75 -7.78 -5.68
CA THR A 31 -16.93 -7.06 -6.18
C THR A 31 -16.56 -5.59 -6.33
N SER A 32 -16.67 -5.03 -7.53
CA SER A 32 -16.45 -3.61 -7.79
C SER A 32 -17.51 -2.74 -7.12
N PHE A 33 -17.30 -1.43 -7.12
CA PHE A 33 -18.28 -0.47 -6.60
C PHE A 33 -19.69 -0.64 -7.21
N ASP A 34 -19.75 -0.96 -8.50
CA ASP A 34 -20.99 -1.18 -9.27
C ASP A 34 -21.60 -2.57 -9.09
N GLY A 35 -20.99 -3.43 -8.26
CA GLY A 35 -21.48 -4.79 -7.99
C GLY A 35 -20.98 -5.86 -8.97
N GLN A 36 -20.09 -5.52 -9.90
CA GLN A 36 -19.54 -6.49 -10.87
C GLN A 36 -18.47 -7.36 -10.20
N SER A 37 -18.47 -8.66 -10.52
CA SER A 37 -17.39 -9.56 -10.08
C SER A 37 -16.18 -9.40 -11.00
N VAL A 38 -15.02 -9.14 -10.41
CA VAL A 38 -13.75 -8.91 -11.12
C VAL A 38 -12.60 -9.60 -10.39
N ASP A 39 -11.50 -9.85 -11.11
CA ASP A 39 -10.25 -10.30 -10.51
C ASP A 39 -9.46 -9.10 -9.99
N LEU A 40 -9.15 -9.10 -8.70
CA LEU A 40 -8.46 -7.97 -8.08
C LEU A 40 -7.09 -7.73 -8.74
N GLU A 41 -6.41 -8.80 -9.15
CA GLU A 41 -5.08 -8.71 -9.76
C GLU A 41 -5.08 -7.99 -11.11
N ASP A 42 -6.19 -8.02 -11.85
CA ASP A 42 -6.29 -7.32 -13.13
C ASP A 42 -6.23 -5.80 -12.91
N SER A 43 -6.77 -5.31 -11.79
CA SER A 43 -6.67 -3.89 -11.41
C SER A 43 -5.25 -3.50 -10.97
N LEU A 44 -4.46 -4.45 -10.45
CA LEU A 44 -3.11 -4.23 -9.88
C LEU A 44 -2.00 -4.33 -10.93
N LYS A 45 -2.17 -5.18 -11.93
CA LYS A 45 -1.12 -5.55 -12.90
C LYS A 45 -0.56 -4.34 -13.63
N GLY A 46 0.77 -4.26 -13.73
CA GLY A 46 1.45 -3.19 -14.46
C GLY A 46 1.56 -1.85 -13.73
N LYS A 47 1.06 -1.75 -12.49
CA LYS A 47 1.08 -0.53 -11.67
C LYS A 47 1.70 -0.78 -10.30
N ILE A 48 2.20 0.28 -9.66
CA ILE A 48 2.56 0.21 -8.23
C ILE A 48 1.30 0.50 -7.41
N SER A 49 0.89 -0.45 -6.59
CA SER A 49 -0.41 -0.38 -5.92
C SER A 49 -0.25 -0.42 -4.41
N VAL A 50 -0.79 0.59 -3.72
CA VAL A 50 -0.99 0.55 -2.27
C VAL A 50 -2.40 0.01 -2.02
N VAL A 51 -2.49 -1.26 -1.61
CA VAL A 51 -3.75 -1.96 -1.36
C VAL A 51 -4.08 -1.90 0.12
N LEU A 52 -5.16 -1.21 0.46
CA LEU A 52 -5.70 -1.06 1.81
C LEU A 52 -6.86 -2.03 2.01
N PHE A 53 -6.61 -3.14 2.69
CA PHE A 53 -7.66 -4.00 3.22
C PHE A 53 -8.21 -3.40 4.50
N GLN A 54 -9.47 -2.98 4.45
CA GLN A 54 -10.12 -2.27 5.54
C GLN A 54 -11.51 -2.87 5.78
N PRO A 55 -11.72 -3.53 6.91
CA PRO A 55 -13.07 -3.87 7.37
C PRO A 55 -13.94 -2.61 7.49
N ASN A 56 -15.23 -2.71 7.20
CA ASN A 56 -16.18 -1.60 7.35
C ASN A 56 -16.53 -1.33 8.82
N VAL A 57 -15.53 -0.82 9.55
CA VAL A 57 -15.60 -0.44 10.95
C VAL A 57 -14.90 0.92 11.08
N ASP A 58 -15.53 1.89 11.75
CA ASP A 58 -15.01 3.25 11.82
C ASP A 58 -13.59 3.35 12.44
N VAL A 59 -13.27 2.48 13.40
CA VAL A 59 -11.93 2.40 14.00
C VAL A 59 -10.89 2.00 12.95
N SER A 60 -11.20 0.98 12.13
CA SER A 60 -10.31 0.54 11.07
C SER A 60 -10.07 1.66 10.05
N LYS A 61 -11.10 2.44 9.73
CA LYS A 61 -11.01 3.59 8.84
C LYS A 61 -10.05 4.65 9.37
N LYS A 62 -10.24 5.07 10.63
CA LYS A 62 -9.36 6.06 11.27
C LYS A 62 -7.90 5.60 11.29
N TRP A 63 -7.67 4.31 11.56
CA TRP A 63 -6.31 3.75 11.55
C TRP A 63 -5.72 3.73 10.14
N GLY A 64 -6.52 3.37 9.13
CA GLY A 64 -6.08 3.36 7.73
C GLY A 64 -5.63 4.74 7.29
N GLU A 65 -6.45 5.77 7.53
CA GLU A 65 -6.19 7.16 7.16
C GLU A 65 -4.84 7.68 7.66
N THR A 66 -4.34 7.21 8.81
CA THR A 66 -3.04 7.67 9.35
C THR A 66 -1.84 7.38 8.43
N TRP A 67 -1.94 6.38 7.55
CA TRP A 67 -0.87 6.02 6.61
C TRP A 67 -0.88 6.84 5.31
N PHE A 68 -2.00 7.51 5.01
CA PHE A 68 -2.23 8.19 3.73
C PHE A 68 -2.09 9.70 3.84
N LYS A 69 -1.50 10.21 4.93
CA LYS A 69 -1.11 11.61 5.02
C LYS A 69 0.05 11.90 4.08
N ASN A 70 -0.12 12.91 3.23
CA ASN A 70 0.92 13.42 2.37
C ASN A 70 1.99 14.11 3.22
N ILE A 71 3.24 13.92 2.80
CA ILE A 71 4.45 14.47 3.42
C ILE A 71 4.54 16.00 3.20
N GLN A 72 4.00 16.50 2.09
CA GLN A 72 4.23 17.87 1.63
C GLN A 72 3.16 18.87 2.08
N ASP A 73 1.88 18.48 2.07
CA ASP A 73 0.75 19.39 2.32
C ASP A 73 -0.14 18.96 3.51
N ASP A 74 0.25 17.92 4.26
CA ASP A 74 -0.52 17.27 5.35
C ASP A 74 -1.95 16.84 4.95
N LYS A 75 -2.26 16.82 3.64
CA LYS A 75 -3.55 16.35 3.15
C LYS A 75 -3.57 14.83 3.10
N ASN A 76 -4.73 14.24 3.36
CA ASN A 76 -4.91 12.80 3.28
C ASN A 76 -5.23 12.38 1.84
N PHE A 77 -4.43 11.47 1.26
CA PHE A 77 -4.64 10.95 -0.09
C PHE A 77 -5.97 10.21 -0.24
N LEU A 78 -6.52 9.56 0.80
CA LEU A 78 -7.82 8.90 0.70
C LEU A 78 -9.00 9.87 0.61
N ILE A 79 -8.81 11.09 1.11
CA ILE A 79 -9.86 12.13 1.21
C ILE A 79 -9.70 13.16 0.08
N ASN A 80 -8.46 13.42 -0.35
CA ASN A 80 -8.12 14.45 -1.33
C ASN A 80 -7.42 13.79 -2.53
N PRO A 81 -8.17 13.31 -3.54
CA PRO A 81 -7.62 12.69 -4.74
C PRO A 81 -6.64 13.59 -5.50
N GLU A 82 -6.88 14.91 -5.52
CA GLU A 82 -5.99 15.89 -6.14
C GLU A 82 -4.57 15.82 -5.56
N SER A 83 -4.43 15.76 -4.23
CA SER A 83 -3.13 15.66 -3.56
C SER A 83 -2.37 14.38 -3.97
N PHE A 84 -3.10 13.28 -4.21
CA PHE A 84 -2.50 12.05 -4.72
C PHE A 84 -2.13 12.12 -6.22
N GLN A 85 -2.90 12.86 -7.02
CA GLN A 85 -2.55 13.13 -8.41
C GLN A 85 -1.28 13.99 -8.49
N ASP A 86 -1.18 15.03 -7.66
CA ASP A 86 0.01 15.87 -7.54
C ASP A 86 1.23 15.03 -7.16
N PHE A 87 1.10 14.15 -6.16
CA PHE A 87 2.15 13.19 -5.80
C PHE A 87 2.61 12.31 -6.98
N ASN A 88 1.68 11.92 -7.86
CA ASN A 88 2.03 11.15 -9.06
C ASN A 88 2.78 11.99 -10.09
N ASN A 89 2.39 13.25 -10.27
CA ASN A 89 2.96 14.17 -11.26
C ASN A 89 4.34 14.67 -10.86
N ILE A 90 4.54 15.04 -9.59
CA ILE A 90 5.81 15.62 -9.09
C ILE A 90 7.01 14.73 -9.43
N LEU A 91 6.93 13.41 -9.22
CA LEU A 91 8.06 12.52 -9.52
C LEU A 91 8.36 12.43 -11.02
N LYS A 92 7.32 12.58 -11.86
CA LYS A 92 7.47 12.58 -13.31
C LYS A 92 8.14 13.88 -13.77
N ASP A 93 7.67 15.02 -13.26
CA ASP A 93 8.21 16.34 -13.59
C ASP A 93 9.67 16.49 -13.10
N ASP A 94 9.98 15.94 -11.92
CA ASP A 94 11.35 15.87 -11.41
C ASP A 94 12.25 14.98 -12.26
N LEU A 95 11.74 13.90 -12.86
CA LEU A 95 12.53 13.06 -13.76
C LEU A 95 12.91 13.80 -15.05
N ASP A 96 12.05 14.71 -15.50
CA ASP A 96 12.29 15.51 -16.70
C ASP A 96 13.26 16.68 -16.45
N THR A 97 13.47 17.08 -15.18
CA THR A 97 14.20 18.30 -14.81
C THR A 97 15.46 18.07 -13.96
N LEU A 98 15.50 17.04 -13.12
CA LEU A 98 16.57 16.79 -12.16
C LEU A 98 17.50 15.66 -12.62
N SER A 99 18.75 15.72 -12.14
CA SER A 99 19.66 14.59 -12.33
C SER A 99 19.21 13.39 -11.49
N TYR A 100 19.46 12.18 -11.97
CA TYR A 100 19.13 10.95 -11.23
C TYR A 100 19.73 10.90 -9.82
N LYS A 101 20.92 11.46 -9.62
CA LYS A 101 21.57 11.53 -8.30
C LYS A 101 20.75 12.40 -7.33
N ASP A 102 20.19 13.49 -7.83
CA ASP A 102 19.37 14.40 -7.04
C ASP A 102 18.00 13.79 -6.74
N ILE A 103 17.41 13.07 -7.70
CA ILE A 103 16.17 12.30 -7.51
C ILE A 103 16.35 11.23 -6.44
N ILE A 104 17.43 10.45 -6.51
CA ILE A 104 17.76 9.49 -5.44
C ILE A 104 17.93 10.21 -4.11
N GLY A 105 18.68 11.32 -4.08
CA GLY A 105 18.90 12.07 -2.84
C GLY A 105 17.61 12.60 -2.22
N LYS A 106 16.63 12.97 -3.06
CA LYS A 106 15.33 13.54 -2.66
C LYS A 106 14.34 12.48 -2.21
N TYR A 107 14.29 11.32 -2.87
CA TYR A 107 13.23 10.32 -2.67
C TYR A 107 13.67 9.01 -2.03
N ARG A 108 14.94 8.63 -2.18
CA ARG A 108 15.43 7.35 -1.65
C ARG A 108 15.67 7.45 -0.15
N THR A 109 15.14 6.49 0.59
CA THR A 109 15.29 6.43 2.04
C THR A 109 16.73 6.18 2.47
N SER A 110 17.36 7.17 3.11
CA SER A 110 18.60 7.01 3.89
C SER A 110 18.26 6.57 5.33
N ASN A 111 17.71 5.37 5.50
CA ASN A 111 17.35 4.86 6.82
C ASN A 111 18.52 4.13 7.50
N SER A 112 19.38 4.89 8.21
CA SER A 112 20.43 4.34 9.08
C SER A 112 19.89 3.65 10.34
N ARG A 113 18.68 3.98 10.82
CA ARG A 113 18.12 3.45 12.09
C ARG A 113 17.39 2.11 11.99
N PHE A 114 17.01 1.67 10.79
CA PHE A 114 16.50 0.31 10.55
C PHE A 114 17.58 -0.64 9.97
N SER A 115 18.82 -0.16 9.86
CA SER A 115 19.95 -0.85 9.23
C SER A 115 20.87 -1.60 10.19
N SER A 116 20.53 -1.70 11.49
CA SER A 116 21.41 -2.34 12.49
C SER A 116 21.65 -3.84 12.29
N GLY A 117 21.12 -4.44 11.22
CA GLY A 117 21.47 -5.80 10.76
C GLY A 117 21.97 -5.89 9.31
N ILE A 118 22.13 -4.78 8.59
CA ILE A 118 22.57 -4.80 7.18
C ILE A 118 24.03 -4.41 7.15
N ASN A 119 24.90 -5.42 6.97
CA ASN A 119 26.31 -5.21 6.70
C ASN A 119 26.48 -4.15 5.60
N SER A 120 27.15 -3.07 5.97
CA SER A 120 27.74 -2.06 5.11
C SER A 120 28.68 -2.74 4.11
N GLY A 121 28.17 -3.13 2.94
CA GLY A 121 28.95 -3.98 2.05
C GLY A 121 28.34 -4.21 0.68
N SER A 122 27.69 -3.22 0.07
CA SER A 122 27.55 -3.18 -1.39
C SER A 122 27.13 -1.80 -1.87
N SER A 123 28.09 -0.89 -1.98
CA SER A 123 27.97 0.24 -2.90
C SER A 123 27.96 -0.32 -4.32
N VAL A 124 26.77 -0.59 -4.86
CA VAL A 124 26.62 -0.91 -6.28
C VAL A 124 27.15 0.30 -7.06
N PRO A 125 28.17 0.14 -7.93
CA PRO A 125 28.76 1.24 -8.66
C PRO A 125 27.72 1.88 -9.59
N PHE A 126 27.54 3.20 -9.44
CA PHE A 126 26.64 4.01 -10.24
C PHE A 126 27.10 4.02 -11.71
N LYS A 127 26.40 3.29 -12.59
CA LYS A 127 26.55 3.45 -14.05
C LYS A 127 25.77 4.69 -14.50
N LYS A 128 26.47 5.58 -15.18
CA LYS A 128 26.12 7.00 -15.37
C LYS A 128 25.06 7.30 -16.43
N ASN A 129 24.42 6.32 -17.05
CA ASN A 129 23.37 6.52 -18.05
C ASN A 129 22.45 5.31 -18.08
N LYS A 130 21.36 5.34 -17.32
CA LYS A 130 20.23 4.41 -17.53
C LYS A 130 19.01 5.26 -17.81
N ASN A 131 18.24 4.90 -18.83
CA ASN A 131 16.94 5.49 -19.05
C ASN A 131 16.01 4.93 -17.96
N PHE A 132 15.28 5.80 -17.28
CA PHE A 132 14.32 5.39 -16.27
C PHE A 132 12.90 5.63 -16.78
N LYS A 133 11.98 4.79 -16.34
CA LYS A 133 10.55 4.99 -16.55
C LYS A 133 9.88 5.12 -15.19
N VAL A 134 9.11 6.19 -15.00
CA VAL A 134 8.24 6.33 -13.83
C VAL A 134 6.99 5.49 -14.06
N LEU A 135 6.76 4.52 -13.19
CA LEU A 135 5.50 3.80 -13.15
C LEU A 135 4.43 4.64 -12.43
N LYS A 136 3.20 4.57 -12.93
CA LYS A 136 2.03 5.15 -12.26
C LYS A 136 1.78 4.38 -10.96
N SER A 137 1.47 5.13 -9.90
CA SER A 137 0.99 4.54 -8.65
C SER A 137 -0.51 4.70 -8.48
N GLN A 138 -1.13 3.81 -7.72
CA GLN A 138 -2.56 3.87 -7.40
C GLN A 138 -2.80 3.42 -5.96
N ILE A 139 -3.93 3.87 -5.41
CA ILE A 139 -4.44 3.41 -4.12
C ILE A 139 -5.66 2.55 -4.40
N ILE A 140 -5.63 1.30 -3.95
CA ILE A 140 -6.76 0.38 -4.03
C ILE A 140 -7.34 0.21 -2.63
N GLN A 141 -8.63 0.47 -2.49
CA GLN A 141 -9.35 0.30 -1.22
C GLN A 141 -10.19 -0.98 -1.29
N VAL A 142 -9.97 -1.89 -0.34
CA VAL A 142 -10.69 -3.17 -0.27
C VAL A 142 -11.47 -3.25 1.02
N ASN A 143 -12.80 -3.20 0.93
CA ASN A 143 -13.67 -3.58 2.02
C ASN A 143 -13.56 -5.09 2.26
N SER A 144 -12.95 -5.46 3.37
CA SER A 144 -12.68 -6.88 3.68
C SER A 144 -13.72 -7.47 4.63
N ILE A 145 -14.27 -8.61 4.25
CA ILE A 145 -15.22 -9.39 5.06
C ILE A 145 -14.50 -10.64 5.58
N ASN A 146 -14.28 -10.68 6.90
CA ASN A 146 -13.60 -11.78 7.58
C ASN A 146 -14.53 -12.65 8.44
N SER A 147 -15.79 -12.24 8.62
CA SER A 147 -16.78 -13.01 9.36
C SER A 147 -18.20 -12.79 8.86
N THR A 148 -19.08 -13.72 9.22
CA THR A 148 -20.52 -13.61 8.95
C THR A 148 -21.13 -12.34 9.57
N ALA A 149 -20.71 -11.94 10.77
CA ALA A 149 -21.17 -10.71 11.40
C ALA A 149 -20.76 -9.46 10.58
N GLN A 150 -19.54 -9.43 10.05
CA GLN A 150 -19.11 -8.34 9.16
C GLN A 150 -19.87 -8.34 7.85
N ARG A 151 -20.24 -9.50 7.31
CA ARG A 151 -21.08 -9.59 6.12
C ARG A 151 -22.44 -8.92 6.34
N PHE A 152 -23.07 -9.19 7.49
CA PHE A 152 -24.32 -8.53 7.88
C PHE A 152 -24.14 -7.02 8.06
N MET A 153 -23.13 -6.59 8.81
CA MET A 153 -22.84 -5.16 9.00
C MET A 153 -22.57 -4.45 7.68
N ASN A 154 -21.85 -5.09 6.76
CA ASN A 154 -21.62 -4.57 5.42
C ASN A 154 -22.92 -4.38 4.64
N TYR A 155 -23.79 -5.38 4.64
CA TYR A 155 -25.10 -5.27 4.00
C TYR A 155 -25.91 -4.07 4.53
N VAL A 156 -25.90 -3.85 5.85
CA VAL A 156 -26.62 -2.72 6.48
C VAL A 156 -25.97 -1.36 6.18
N MET A 157 -24.64 -1.30 6.12
CA MET A 157 -23.88 -0.05 6.05
C MET A 157 -23.33 0.29 4.65
N GLU A 158 -23.56 -0.56 3.64
CA GLU A 158 -23.00 -0.42 2.29
C GLU A 158 -23.29 0.96 1.68
N GLY A 159 -24.55 1.43 1.77
CA GLY A 159 -24.94 2.72 1.24
C GLY A 159 -24.22 3.91 1.89
N LYS A 160 -23.91 3.83 3.19
CA LYS A 160 -23.12 4.86 3.89
C LYS A 160 -21.65 4.79 3.50
N LEU A 161 -21.12 3.59 3.30
CA LEU A 161 -19.74 3.38 2.85
C LEU A 161 -19.54 3.98 1.46
N LYS A 162 -20.41 3.64 0.50
CA LYS A 162 -20.34 4.12 -0.88
C LYS A 162 -20.39 5.64 -1.01
N LYS A 163 -21.19 6.32 -0.18
CA LYS A 163 -21.30 7.80 -0.16
C LYS A 163 -20.07 8.53 0.35
N ARG A 164 -19.16 7.84 1.06
CA ARG A 164 -17.97 8.44 1.67
C ARG A 164 -16.73 8.35 0.78
N ILE A 165 -16.81 7.65 -0.34
CA ILE A 165 -15.68 7.43 -1.24
C ILE A 165 -15.72 8.50 -2.34
N PRO A 166 -14.63 9.27 -2.52
CA PRO A 166 -14.50 10.20 -3.65
C PRO A 166 -14.74 9.51 -4.99
N GLU A 167 -15.29 10.23 -5.97
CA GLU A 167 -15.64 9.67 -7.28
C GLU A 167 -14.43 9.03 -7.98
N GLU A 168 -13.26 9.66 -7.85
CA GLU A 168 -11.97 9.23 -8.40
C GLU A 168 -11.49 7.88 -7.84
N TYR A 169 -12.00 7.47 -6.68
CA TYR A 169 -11.64 6.20 -6.04
C TYR A 169 -12.70 5.11 -6.17
N LYS A 170 -13.86 5.39 -6.77
CA LYS A 170 -14.89 4.36 -6.95
C LYS A 170 -14.41 3.21 -7.85
N GLU A 171 -13.67 3.51 -8.92
CA GLU A 171 -13.07 2.48 -9.79
C GLU A 171 -12.04 1.61 -9.08
N ASN A 172 -11.45 2.12 -8.00
CA ASN A 172 -10.39 1.47 -7.23
C ASN A 172 -10.90 0.98 -5.86
N PHE A 173 -12.22 0.92 -5.69
CA PHE A 173 -12.87 0.40 -4.49
C PHE A 173 -13.51 -0.95 -4.76
N PHE A 174 -13.16 -1.92 -3.92
CA PHE A 174 -13.59 -3.31 -4.05
C PHE A 174 -14.11 -3.84 -2.73
N THR A 175 -14.98 -4.84 -2.79
CA THR A 175 -15.37 -5.66 -1.64
C THR A 175 -14.89 -7.09 -1.85
N VAL A 176 -14.26 -7.69 -0.84
CA VAL A 176 -13.73 -9.06 -0.90
C VAL A 176 -14.17 -9.85 0.33
N ASP A 177 -14.67 -11.07 0.09
CA ASP A 177 -15.02 -12.04 1.12
C ASP A 177 -13.82 -12.96 1.42
N LEU A 178 -12.96 -12.50 2.34
CA LEU A 178 -11.74 -13.21 2.74
C LEU A 178 -12.06 -14.47 3.56
N GLU A 179 -13.19 -14.50 4.26
CA GLU A 179 -13.67 -15.68 4.97
C GLU A 179 -13.85 -16.87 4.01
N LYS A 180 -14.48 -16.63 2.86
CA LYS A 180 -14.75 -17.65 1.85
C LYS A 180 -13.58 -17.95 0.92
N GLN A 181 -12.76 -16.95 0.60
CA GLN A 181 -11.77 -17.08 -0.47
C GLN A 181 -10.38 -17.52 0.00
N LEU A 182 -9.99 -17.15 1.23
CA LEU A 182 -8.65 -17.45 1.73
C LEU A 182 -8.67 -18.44 2.89
N PRO A 183 -7.92 -19.55 2.81
CA PRO A 183 -7.67 -20.42 3.94
C PRO A 183 -6.94 -19.67 5.06
N PHE A 184 -7.10 -20.13 6.30
CA PHE A 184 -6.56 -19.45 7.49
C PHE A 184 -5.05 -19.18 7.38
N TYR A 185 -4.26 -20.14 6.89
CA TYR A 185 -2.81 -19.96 6.78
C TYR A 185 -2.40 -18.81 5.84
N LEU A 186 -3.15 -18.57 4.75
CA LEU A 186 -2.89 -17.43 3.87
C LEU A 186 -3.26 -16.11 4.54
N LYS A 187 -4.42 -16.07 5.23
CA LYS A 187 -4.82 -14.90 6.01
C LYS A 187 -3.81 -14.57 7.10
N TYR A 188 -3.30 -15.60 7.78
CA TYR A 188 -2.26 -15.45 8.80
C TYR A 188 -0.98 -14.87 8.20
N ASN A 189 -0.49 -15.45 7.09
CA ASN A 189 0.72 -15.01 6.41
C ASN A 189 0.65 -13.58 5.84
N LEU A 190 -0.55 -13.09 5.53
CA LEU A 190 -0.80 -11.74 5.02
C LEU A 190 -1.27 -10.77 6.13
N ASN A 191 -1.34 -11.23 7.39
CA ASN A 191 -1.94 -10.50 8.52
C ASN A 191 -3.42 -10.08 8.32
N LEU A 192 -4.11 -10.70 7.36
CA LEU A 192 -5.52 -10.50 7.07
C LEU A 192 -6.45 -11.31 8.00
N PHE A 193 -5.90 -12.08 8.94
CA PHE A 193 -6.68 -12.92 9.85
C PHE A 193 -7.39 -12.11 10.94
N ASN A 194 -6.88 -10.93 11.29
CA ASN A 194 -7.50 -10.08 12.31
C ASN A 194 -8.63 -9.27 11.67
N PRO A 195 -9.89 -9.43 12.11
CA PRO A 195 -11.04 -8.78 11.48
C PRO A 195 -11.15 -7.28 11.77
N PHE A 196 -10.29 -6.69 12.61
CA PHE A 196 -10.44 -5.29 13.06
C PHE A 196 -9.46 -4.27 12.46
N PRO A 197 -8.14 -4.49 12.47
CA PRO A 197 -7.20 -3.51 11.98
C PRO A 197 -7.19 -3.48 10.44
N PRO A 198 -6.89 -2.32 9.84
CA PRO A 198 -6.58 -2.27 8.43
C PRO A 198 -5.24 -2.98 8.18
N VAL A 199 -5.10 -3.53 6.99
CA VAL A 199 -3.86 -4.11 6.48
C VAL A 199 -3.51 -3.39 5.19
N ILE A 200 -2.27 -2.91 5.09
CA ILE A 200 -1.76 -2.26 3.89
C ILE A 200 -0.75 -3.20 3.24
N LEU A 201 -0.90 -3.40 1.94
CA LEU A 201 0.05 -4.13 1.10
C LEU A 201 0.59 -3.16 0.04
N LEU A 202 1.91 -3.12 -0.12
CA LEU A 202 2.54 -2.48 -1.26
C LEU A 202 2.83 -3.55 -2.31
N VAL A 203 2.14 -3.49 -3.44
CA VAL A 203 2.21 -4.47 -4.52
C VAL A 203 2.90 -3.84 -5.73
N ASP A 204 3.89 -4.53 -6.29
CA ASP A 204 4.60 -4.08 -7.48
C ASP A 204 3.87 -4.43 -8.79
N GLU A 205 4.42 -3.99 -9.91
CA GLU A 205 3.81 -4.16 -11.23
C GLU A 205 3.73 -5.63 -11.69
N ASN A 206 4.45 -6.52 -11.02
CA ASN A 206 4.48 -7.97 -11.27
C ASN A 206 3.66 -8.74 -10.22
N LEU A 207 2.76 -8.05 -9.50
CA LEU A 207 1.89 -8.62 -8.46
C LEU A 207 2.65 -9.17 -7.26
N LYS A 208 3.88 -8.70 -6.99
CA LYS A 208 4.63 -9.11 -5.79
C LYS A 208 4.39 -8.13 -4.64
N ILE A 209 4.12 -8.69 -3.47
CA ILE A 209 3.99 -7.92 -2.22
C ILE A 209 5.40 -7.56 -1.75
N ARG A 210 5.74 -6.27 -1.81
CA ARG A 210 7.05 -5.72 -1.47
C ARG A 210 7.12 -5.23 -0.04
N TRP A 211 5.98 -4.88 0.54
CA TRP A 211 5.89 -4.44 1.92
C TRP A 211 4.47 -4.64 2.45
N THR A 212 4.33 -4.81 3.76
CA THR A 212 3.04 -4.87 4.44
C THR A 212 3.11 -4.29 5.85
N CYS A 213 2.01 -3.69 6.30
CA CYS A 213 1.78 -3.36 7.70
C CYS A 213 0.33 -3.57 8.10
N SER A 214 0.07 -3.57 9.41
CA SER A 214 -1.28 -3.62 9.97
C SER A 214 -1.41 -2.74 11.21
N GLY A 215 -2.53 -2.00 11.29
CA GLY A 215 -2.84 -1.09 12.39
C GLY A 215 -2.54 0.38 12.08
N VAL A 216 -2.35 1.19 13.13
CA VAL A 216 -2.16 2.65 13.03
C VAL A 216 -0.69 3.02 12.76
N ALA A 217 -0.45 4.07 11.98
CA ALA A 217 0.87 4.70 11.89
C ALA A 217 1.18 5.39 13.23
N GLN A 218 2.25 4.98 13.91
CA GLN A 218 2.57 5.51 15.25
C GLN A 218 3.16 6.91 15.20
N ASN A 219 3.80 7.25 14.10
CA ASN A 219 4.41 8.55 13.85
C ASN A 219 4.40 8.84 12.35
N GLU A 220 4.59 10.10 11.99
CA GLU A 220 4.61 10.53 10.58
C GLU A 220 5.73 9.86 9.78
N ASN A 221 6.86 9.49 10.42
CA ASN A 221 8.00 8.91 9.71
C ASN A 221 7.67 7.54 9.10
N GLU A 222 6.71 6.81 9.66
CA GLU A 222 6.26 5.53 9.12
C GLU A 222 5.37 5.69 7.89
N ALA A 223 4.44 6.65 7.94
CA ALA A 223 3.67 7.03 6.76
C ALA A 223 4.62 7.52 5.66
N LYS A 224 5.59 8.39 6.01
CA LYS A 224 6.64 8.86 5.10
C LYS A 224 7.44 7.69 4.50
N PHE A 225 7.77 6.69 5.31
CA PHE A 225 8.48 5.51 4.85
C PHE A 225 7.71 4.73 3.79
N LEU A 226 6.41 4.47 3.98
CA LEU A 226 5.56 3.83 2.97
C LEU A 226 5.62 4.59 1.64
N TRP A 227 5.43 5.91 1.66
CA TRP A 227 5.39 6.69 0.42
C TRP A 227 6.76 6.83 -0.26
N ASN A 228 7.84 6.81 0.51
CA ASN A 228 9.17 6.70 -0.07
C ASN A 228 9.40 5.34 -0.72
N LEU A 229 8.94 4.24 -0.11
CA LEU A 229 8.98 2.92 -0.76
C LEU A 229 8.18 2.88 -2.06
N VAL A 230 7.02 3.55 -2.09
CA VAL A 230 6.22 3.70 -3.32
C VAL A 230 7.06 4.40 -4.39
N ASN A 231 7.71 5.53 -4.08
CA ASN A 231 8.56 6.24 -5.03
C ASN A 231 9.76 5.41 -5.50
N ASP A 232 10.42 4.69 -4.58
CA ASP A 232 11.53 3.79 -4.92
C ASP A 232 11.10 2.70 -5.91
N LEU A 233 9.90 2.11 -5.74
CA LEU A 233 9.38 1.10 -6.67
C LEU A 233 8.89 1.68 -8.00
N ARG A 234 8.45 2.95 -8.01
CA ARG A 234 8.02 3.63 -9.24
C ARG A 234 9.19 3.90 -10.18
N LEU A 235 10.40 4.08 -9.66
CA LEU A 235 11.61 4.32 -10.44
C LEU A 235 12.13 3.01 -11.05
N LYS A 236 11.67 2.68 -12.25
CA LYS A 236 12.10 1.47 -12.96
C LYS A 236 13.24 1.78 -13.93
N GLU A 237 14.35 1.08 -13.76
CA GLU A 237 15.44 1.05 -14.74
C GLU A 237 14.96 0.38 -16.03
N LEU A 238 15.16 1.03 -17.18
CA LEU A 238 15.04 0.38 -18.48
C LEU A 238 16.32 -0.42 -18.73
N SER A 239 16.15 -1.74 -18.88
CA SER A 239 17.19 -2.70 -19.23
C SER A 239 17.57 -2.64 -20.69
#